data_AF-A0A2E1M1N4-F1
#
_entry.id   AF-A0A2E1M1N4-F1
#
_cell.length_a   1.000
_cell.length_b   1.000
_cell.length_c   1.000
_cell.angle_alpha   90.00
_cell.angle_beta   90.00
_cell.angle_gamma   90.00
#
_symmetry.space_group_name_H-M   'P 1'
#
loop_
_entity.id
_entity.type
_entity.pdbx_description
1 polymer ?
#
loop_
_entity_poly.entity_id
_entity_poly.type
_entity_poly.pdbx_seq_one_letter_code
_entity_poly.pdbx_strand_id
1 'polypeptide(L)'
;MLRNGGVDESRFAELDKQLAVDTDMLDEFYRTIVEANEPSMLEEDNREMLDLINPYRIESQDGDLSIITPEELYLLSIARGSLSPTERKEIESHVVHTQNFLNHIPWTKEFSSVPTIAAAHHEKLDGTGYPYGMTESEIPLPSKIMTICDIYDALTTSDRPYKPAMTAERAIDILVDESKRGLIDTDLVQVFIDAKVFTIIDTKEYSTSPEFSCFSHHTCDVGLHDDSHGRHD
;
A
#
# COMPACT_ATOMS: atom_id res chain seq x y z
N MET A 1 11.31 -50.22 47.76
CA MET A 1 9.91 -50.14 48.21
C MET A 1 9.11 -49.48 47.12
N LEU A 2 8.35 -50.26 46.36
CA LEU A 2 7.44 -49.75 45.34
C LEU A 2 6.04 -49.59 45.94
N ARG A 3 5.36 -48.52 45.50
CA ARG A 3 3.91 -48.29 45.46
C ARG A 3 3.22 -47.91 46.78
N ASN A 4 2.97 -46.61 46.90
CA ASN A 4 1.65 -46.04 47.22
C ASN A 4 1.45 -44.78 46.35
N GLY A 5 1.47 -44.97 45.03
CA GLY A 5 1.10 -43.95 44.06
C GLY A 5 -0.37 -44.12 43.70
N GLY A 6 -1.26 -43.75 44.62
CA GLY A 6 -2.65 -43.50 44.25
C GLY A 6 -2.66 -42.22 43.43
N VAL A 7 -2.71 -42.36 42.12
CA VAL A 7 -2.97 -41.27 41.18
C VAL A 7 -4.30 -40.67 41.62
N ASP A 8 -4.27 -39.44 42.15
CA ASP A 8 -5.46 -38.72 42.56
C ASP A 8 -6.22 -38.31 41.30
N GLU A 9 -7.13 -39.18 40.83
CA GLU A 9 -7.93 -39.00 39.61
C GLU A 9 -8.64 -37.64 39.58
N SER A 10 -8.99 -37.09 40.75
CA SER A 10 -9.59 -35.75 40.84
C SER A 10 -8.62 -34.64 40.42
N ARG A 11 -7.34 -34.78 40.78
CA ARG A 11 -6.29 -33.83 40.44
C ARG A 11 -5.90 -33.89 38.97
N PHE A 12 -5.96 -35.08 38.35
CA PHE A 12 -5.76 -35.21 36.90
C PHE A 12 -6.94 -34.60 36.12
N ALA A 13 -8.18 -34.85 36.56
CA ALA A 13 -9.35 -34.23 35.93
C ALA A 13 -9.35 -32.69 36.03
N GLU A 14 -8.85 -32.14 37.14
CA GLU A 14 -8.68 -30.69 37.30
C GLU A 14 -7.59 -30.13 36.38
N LEU A 15 -6.46 -30.84 36.25
CA LEU A 15 -5.39 -30.47 35.31
C LEU A 15 -5.84 -30.55 33.85
N ASP A 16 -6.57 -31.60 33.47
CA ASP A 16 -7.11 -31.75 32.11
C ASP A 16 -8.11 -30.64 31.79
N LYS A 17 -8.94 -30.25 32.76
CA LYS A 17 -9.87 -29.12 32.62
C LYS A 17 -9.13 -27.80 32.47
N GLN A 18 -8.10 -27.56 33.28
CA GLN A 18 -7.29 -26.34 33.19
C GLN A 18 -6.57 -26.27 31.84
N LEU A 19 -5.98 -27.38 31.40
CA LEU A 19 -5.32 -27.47 30.10
C LEU A 19 -6.27 -27.16 28.93
N ALA A 20 -7.51 -27.65 28.99
CA ALA A 20 -8.51 -27.36 27.98
C ALA A 20 -8.84 -25.85 27.93
N VAL A 21 -9.04 -25.22 29.09
CA VAL A 21 -9.29 -23.78 29.19
C VAL A 21 -8.10 -22.97 28.65
N ASP A 22 -6.87 -23.33 29.03
CA ASP A 22 -5.67 -22.62 28.58
C ASP A 22 -5.45 -22.79 27.07
N THR A 23 -5.74 -23.97 26.52
CA THR A 23 -5.64 -24.23 25.08
C THR A 23 -6.66 -23.40 24.30
N ASP A 24 -7.93 -23.38 24.75
CA ASP A 24 -8.99 -22.61 24.09
C ASP A 24 -8.66 -21.10 24.08
N MET A 25 -8.13 -20.59 25.20
CA MET A 25 -7.68 -19.20 25.32
C MET A 25 -6.49 -18.89 24.40
N LEU A 26 -5.47 -19.76 24.34
CA LEU A 26 -4.32 -19.57 23.45
C LEU A 26 -4.72 -19.64 21.98
N ASP A 27 -5.65 -20.51 21.62
CA ASP A 27 -6.22 -20.59 20.27
C ASP A 27 -6.96 -19.29 19.90
N GLU A 28 -7.66 -18.68 20.86
CA GLU A 28 -8.29 -17.37 20.68
C GLU A 28 -7.26 -16.26 20.47
N PHE A 29 -6.23 -16.20 21.31
CA PHE A 29 -5.14 -15.24 21.15
C PHE A 29 -4.46 -15.36 19.78
N TYR A 30 -4.17 -16.60 19.35
CA TYR A 30 -3.57 -16.85 18.06
C TYR A 30 -4.45 -16.37 16.90
N ARG A 31 -5.77 -16.64 16.93
CA ARG A 31 -6.70 -16.15 15.91
C ARG A 31 -6.68 -14.63 15.82
N THR A 32 -6.79 -13.93 16.95
CA THR A 32 -6.75 -12.47 16.98
C THR A 32 -5.44 -11.92 16.43
N ILE A 33 -4.29 -12.50 16.80
CA ILE A 33 -2.99 -12.05 16.26
C ILE A 33 -2.93 -12.24 14.75
N VAL A 34 -3.39 -13.37 14.24
CA VAL A 34 -3.43 -13.64 12.79
C VAL A 34 -4.34 -12.65 12.09
N GLU A 35 -5.54 -12.38 12.62
CA GLU A 35 -6.47 -11.42 12.06
C GLU A 35 -5.94 -9.97 12.10
N ALA A 36 -5.31 -9.56 13.21
CA ALA A 36 -4.69 -8.24 13.34
C ALA A 36 -3.47 -8.06 12.43
N ASN A 37 -2.84 -9.15 11.99
CA ASN A 37 -1.71 -9.13 11.06
C ASN A 37 -2.13 -9.08 9.58
N GLU A 38 -3.43 -9.08 9.28
CA GLU A 38 -3.94 -8.89 7.92
C GLU A 38 -4.05 -7.38 7.59
N PRO A 39 -3.74 -6.96 6.34
CA PRO A 39 -3.75 -5.56 5.93
C PRO A 39 -5.18 -5.03 5.77
N SER A 40 -5.87 -4.83 6.90
CA SER A 40 -7.25 -4.38 6.98
C SER A 40 -7.41 -3.25 8.01
N MET A 41 -8.64 -2.80 8.26
CA MET A 41 -8.92 -1.87 9.35
C MET A 41 -8.95 -2.67 10.64
N LEU A 42 -8.17 -2.26 11.65
CA LEU A 42 -8.21 -2.94 12.95
C LEU A 42 -9.56 -2.68 13.62
N GLU A 43 -10.28 -3.74 13.94
CA GLU A 43 -11.54 -3.68 14.68
C GLU A 43 -11.27 -3.37 16.17
N GLU A 44 -12.22 -2.69 16.84
CA GLU A 44 -12.08 -2.33 18.27
C GLU A 44 -11.89 -3.59 19.14
N ASP A 45 -12.63 -4.66 18.83
CA ASP A 45 -12.56 -5.96 19.51
C ASP A 45 -11.14 -6.55 19.46
N ASN A 46 -10.45 -6.47 18.31
CA ASN A 46 -9.09 -6.98 18.16
C ASN A 46 -8.09 -6.17 18.99
N ARG A 47 -8.30 -4.86 19.12
CA ARG A 47 -7.44 -4.00 19.93
C ARG A 47 -7.57 -4.32 21.42
N GLU A 48 -8.79 -4.51 21.91
CA GLU A 48 -9.04 -4.92 23.30
C GLU A 48 -8.40 -6.28 23.60
N MET A 49 -8.51 -7.23 22.66
CA MET A 49 -7.89 -8.54 22.83
C MET A 49 -6.35 -8.48 22.83
N LEU A 50 -5.73 -7.63 21.99
CA LEU A 50 -4.27 -7.41 22.04
C LEU A 50 -3.81 -6.85 23.39
N ASP A 51 -4.60 -5.97 24.02
CA ASP A 51 -4.33 -5.46 25.36
C ASP A 51 -4.41 -6.56 26.44
N LEU A 52 -5.25 -7.58 26.25
CA LEU A 52 -5.33 -8.78 27.10
C LEU A 52 -4.16 -9.75 26.90
N ILE A 53 -3.66 -9.87 25.65
CA ILE A 53 -2.53 -10.73 25.30
C ILE A 53 -1.21 -10.13 25.83
N ASN A 54 -1.06 -8.81 25.77
CA ASN A 54 0.17 -8.09 26.12
C ASN A 54 0.77 -8.45 27.50
N PRO A 55 0.01 -8.55 28.62
CA PRO A 55 0.57 -8.94 29.91
C PRO A 55 0.84 -10.44 30.06
N TYR A 56 0.38 -11.30 29.13
CA TYR A 56 0.50 -12.74 29.27
C TYR A 56 1.96 -13.19 29.17
N ARG A 57 2.41 -13.95 30.17
CA ARG A 57 3.78 -14.48 30.26
C ARG A 57 3.71 -15.98 30.51
N ILE A 58 4.56 -16.72 29.80
CA ILE A 58 4.75 -18.16 29.98
C ILE A 58 6.08 -18.35 30.70
N GLU A 59 6.03 -18.92 31.90
CA GLU A 59 7.24 -19.31 32.63
C GLU A 59 7.91 -20.49 31.89
N SER A 60 9.09 -20.25 31.33
CA SER A 60 9.94 -21.30 30.76
C SER A 60 11.21 -21.49 31.59
N GLN A 61 11.89 -22.62 31.39
CA GLN A 61 13.19 -22.90 32.03
C GLN A 61 14.25 -21.84 31.69
N ASP A 62 14.08 -21.16 30.55
CA ASP A 62 14.98 -20.11 30.05
C ASP A 62 14.51 -18.68 30.37
N GLY A 63 13.43 -18.53 31.15
CA GLY A 63 12.85 -17.25 31.57
C GLY A 63 11.41 -17.03 31.08
N ASP A 64 10.84 -15.88 31.44
CA ASP A 64 9.48 -15.50 31.06
C ASP A 64 9.40 -15.16 29.57
N LEU A 65 8.59 -15.93 28.82
CA LEU A 65 8.28 -15.68 27.42
C LEU A 65 6.99 -14.88 27.31
N SER A 66 7.04 -13.72 26.66
CA SER A 66 5.85 -12.99 26.22
C SER A 66 5.30 -13.60 24.92
N ILE A 67 3.97 -13.65 24.77
CA ILE A 67 3.33 -14.11 23.52
C ILE A 67 3.63 -13.14 22.37
N ILE A 68 3.57 -11.84 22.65
CA ILE A 68 3.91 -10.77 21.72
C ILE A 68 4.93 -9.83 22.37
N THR A 69 5.89 -9.38 21.60
CA THR A 69 6.85 -8.36 22.02
C THR A 69 6.19 -6.97 22.02
N PRO A 70 6.75 -5.98 22.74
CA PRO A 70 6.26 -4.61 22.68
C PRO A 70 6.28 -3.99 21.26
N GLU A 71 7.23 -4.43 20.42
CA GLU A 71 7.35 -4.00 19.03
C GLU A 71 6.23 -4.60 18.17
N GLU A 72 5.97 -5.90 18.27
CA GLU A 72 4.86 -6.56 17.56
C GLU A 72 3.52 -6.00 17.99
N LEU A 73 3.30 -5.75 19.29
CA LEU A 73 2.09 -5.12 19.78
C LEU A 73 1.86 -3.75 19.12
N TYR A 74 2.91 -2.94 19.01
CA TYR A 74 2.83 -1.64 18.34
C TYR A 74 2.43 -1.77 16.87
N LEU A 75 3.00 -2.72 16.14
CA LEU A 75 2.70 -2.97 14.72
C LEU A 75 1.28 -3.52 14.52
N LEU A 76 0.87 -4.51 15.32
CA LEU A 76 -0.48 -5.10 15.29
C LEU A 76 -1.56 -4.10 15.71
N SER A 77 -1.19 -3.05 16.45
CA SER A 77 -2.11 -1.98 16.88
C SER A 77 -2.29 -0.87 15.83
N ILE A 78 -1.70 -0.97 14.64
CA ILE A 78 -1.85 0.04 13.59
C ILE A 78 -3.29 -0.01 13.05
N ALA A 79 -4.04 1.06 13.31
CA ALA A 79 -5.48 1.08 13.03
C ALA A 79 -5.85 1.04 11.53
N ARG A 80 -4.97 1.55 10.65
CA ARG A 80 -5.23 1.61 9.19
C ARG A 80 -3.98 1.28 8.39
N GLY A 81 -4.08 0.21 7.60
CA GLY A 81 -2.99 -0.27 6.76
C GLY A 81 -1.94 -1.04 7.55
N SER A 82 -0.89 -1.48 6.87
CA SER A 82 0.11 -2.42 7.42
C SER A 82 1.48 -1.79 7.62
N LEU A 83 1.59 -0.47 7.57
CA LEU A 83 2.86 0.24 7.59
C LEU A 83 3.00 1.06 8.85
N SER A 84 4.08 0.81 9.59
CA SER A 84 4.53 1.71 10.64
C SER A 84 4.85 3.10 10.07
N PRO A 85 4.89 4.16 10.90
CA PRO A 85 5.29 5.49 10.45
C PRO A 85 6.67 5.52 9.79
N THR A 86 7.60 4.68 10.27
CA THR A 86 8.94 4.57 9.69
C THR A 86 8.89 3.92 8.30
N GLU A 87 8.20 2.79 8.15
CA GLU A 87 8.06 2.12 6.85
C GLU A 87 7.29 2.98 5.85
N ARG A 88 6.27 3.70 6.31
CA ARG A 88 5.54 4.66 5.48
C ARG A 88 6.48 5.73 4.93
N LYS A 89 7.32 6.32 5.80
CA LYS A 89 8.31 7.31 5.38
C LYS A 89 9.31 6.75 4.37
N GLU A 90 9.76 5.51 4.55
CA GLU A 90 10.65 4.85 3.59
C GLU A 90 9.95 4.63 2.25
N ILE A 91 8.68 4.25 2.23
CA ILE A 91 7.91 4.11 0.99
C ILE A 91 7.70 5.48 0.32
N GLU A 92 7.32 6.52 1.07
CA GLU A 92 7.14 7.89 0.57
C GLU A 92 8.43 8.47 -0.03
N SER A 93 9.60 8.00 0.43
CA SER A 93 10.91 8.45 -0.08
C SER A 93 11.13 8.17 -1.58
N HIS A 94 10.39 7.25 -2.19
CA HIS A 94 10.53 6.90 -3.61
C HIS A 94 10.37 8.12 -4.53
N VAL A 95 9.55 9.09 -4.14
CA VAL A 95 9.30 10.33 -4.88
C VAL A 95 10.54 11.21 -4.88
N VAL A 96 11.19 11.34 -3.72
CA VAL A 96 12.44 12.09 -3.55
C VAL A 96 13.57 11.39 -4.30
N HIS A 97 13.65 10.06 -4.21
CA HIS A 97 14.62 9.27 -4.97
C HIS A 97 14.43 9.45 -6.48
N THR A 98 13.19 9.42 -6.97
CA THR A 98 12.84 9.65 -8.37
C THR A 98 13.27 11.04 -8.80
N GLN A 99 12.94 12.07 -8.03
CA GLN A 99 13.36 13.45 -8.34
C GLN A 99 14.88 13.60 -8.37
N ASN A 100 15.57 13.04 -7.38
CA ASN A 100 17.04 13.05 -7.33
C ASN A 100 17.63 12.39 -8.56
N PHE A 101 17.10 11.23 -8.97
CA PHE A 101 17.53 10.56 -10.21
C PHE A 101 17.28 11.45 -11.44
N LEU A 102 16.06 11.98 -11.60
CA LEU A 102 15.69 12.82 -12.75
C LEU A 102 16.50 14.12 -12.81
N ASN A 103 16.93 14.67 -11.68
CA ASN A 103 17.79 15.86 -11.63
C ASN A 103 19.19 15.65 -12.23
N HIS A 104 19.66 14.41 -12.36
CA HIS A 104 20.93 14.11 -13.02
C HIS A 104 20.85 14.10 -14.55
N ILE A 105 19.63 14.11 -15.11
CA ILE A 105 19.41 14.11 -16.55
C ILE A 105 19.53 15.55 -17.07
N PRO A 106 20.32 15.80 -18.13
CA PRO A 106 20.46 17.13 -18.72
C PRO A 106 19.22 17.48 -19.56
N TRP A 107 18.14 17.87 -18.90
CA TRP A 107 16.90 18.29 -19.57
C TRP A 107 17.10 19.52 -20.45
N THR A 108 16.39 19.56 -21.57
CA THR A 108 16.22 20.81 -22.32
C THR A 108 15.31 21.77 -21.53
N LYS A 109 15.29 23.04 -21.92
CA LYS A 109 14.52 24.08 -21.21
C LYS A 109 13.02 23.75 -21.16
N GLU A 110 12.52 23.05 -22.18
CA GLU A 110 11.12 22.66 -22.29
C GLU A 110 10.72 21.57 -21.27
N PHE A 111 11.67 20.77 -20.82
CA PHE A 111 11.44 19.63 -19.90
C PHE A 111 12.08 19.80 -18.53
N SER A 112 12.61 20.99 -18.21
CA SER A 112 13.30 21.24 -16.94
C SER A 112 12.41 21.07 -15.71
N SER A 113 11.08 21.07 -15.88
CA SER A 113 10.10 20.86 -14.80
C SER A 113 9.78 19.39 -14.53
N VAL A 114 10.22 18.45 -15.39
CA VAL A 114 9.91 17.01 -15.26
C VAL A 114 10.26 16.45 -13.86
N PRO A 115 11.44 16.74 -13.27
CA PRO A 115 11.75 16.26 -11.92
C PRO A 115 10.75 16.75 -10.88
N THR A 116 10.36 18.03 -10.94
CA THR A 116 9.37 18.61 -10.01
C THR A 116 7.98 18.02 -10.24
N ILE A 117 7.60 17.80 -11.50
CA ILE A 117 6.29 17.21 -11.84
C ILE A 117 6.19 15.80 -11.25
N ALA A 118 7.22 14.98 -11.48
CA ALA A 118 7.32 13.64 -10.92
C ALA A 118 7.43 13.66 -9.40
N ALA A 119 8.01 14.70 -8.79
CA ALA A 119 8.09 14.80 -7.34
C ALA A 119 6.77 15.19 -6.66
N ALA A 120 5.87 15.86 -7.39
CA ALA A 120 4.66 16.45 -6.79
C ALA A 120 3.39 15.61 -7.02
N HIS A 121 3.47 14.44 -7.65
CA HIS A 121 2.28 13.64 -8.00
C HIS A 121 1.59 12.97 -6.79
N HIS A 122 2.21 12.98 -5.61
CA HIS A 122 1.58 12.56 -4.34
C HIS A 122 1.26 13.74 -3.41
N GLU A 123 1.42 14.98 -3.88
CA GLU A 123 0.93 16.16 -3.19
C GLU A 123 -0.61 16.22 -3.24
N LYS A 124 -1.21 16.82 -2.22
CA LYS A 124 -2.67 16.99 -2.09
C LYS A 124 -3.01 18.46 -1.99
N LEU A 125 -4.14 18.87 -2.54
CA LEU A 125 -4.50 20.30 -2.62
C LEU A 125 -4.58 20.99 -1.24
N ASP A 126 -4.89 20.23 -0.19
CA ASP A 126 -4.98 20.70 1.19
C ASP A 126 -3.63 20.74 1.94
N GLY A 127 -2.52 20.37 1.28
CA GLY A 127 -1.18 20.35 1.88
C GLY A 127 -0.88 19.12 2.74
N THR A 128 -1.77 18.12 2.80
CA THR A 128 -1.54 16.88 3.55
C THR A 128 -0.75 15.83 2.77
N GLY A 129 -0.38 16.14 1.52
CA GLY A 129 0.44 15.29 0.67
C GLY A 129 1.93 15.35 1.00
N TYR A 130 2.72 14.69 0.16
CA TYR A 130 4.17 14.55 0.32
C TYR A 130 4.86 14.65 -1.04
N PRO A 131 6.17 14.96 -1.10
CA PRO A 131 7.12 15.09 0.01
C PRO A 131 7.26 16.50 0.62
N TYR A 132 6.68 17.53 0.01
CA TYR A 132 6.88 18.92 0.38
C TYR A 132 5.69 19.54 1.11
N GLY A 133 4.51 18.93 1.05
CA GLY A 133 3.29 19.46 1.65
C GLY A 133 2.77 20.68 0.88
N MET A 134 2.83 20.60 -0.45
CA MET A 134 2.41 21.68 -1.34
C MET A 134 0.91 21.90 -1.26
N THR A 135 0.50 23.15 -1.28
CA THR A 135 -0.92 23.53 -1.39
C THR A 135 -1.33 23.64 -2.86
N GLU A 136 -2.64 23.72 -3.11
CA GLU A 136 -3.24 23.79 -4.46
C GLU A 136 -2.53 24.73 -5.44
N SER A 137 -2.07 25.89 -4.97
CA SER A 137 -1.45 26.93 -5.83
C SER A 137 0.01 26.63 -6.19
N GLU A 138 0.65 25.71 -5.46
CA GLU A 138 2.05 25.32 -5.63
C GLU A 138 2.19 24.06 -6.49
N ILE A 139 1.18 23.18 -6.48
CA ILE A 139 1.21 21.92 -7.22
C ILE A 139 1.10 22.19 -8.73
N PRO A 140 2.07 21.76 -9.55
CA PRO A 140 2.01 21.91 -11.00
C PRO A 140 0.78 21.20 -11.59
N LEU A 141 0.14 21.82 -12.57
CA LEU A 141 -1.02 21.22 -13.27
C LEU A 141 -0.74 19.79 -13.79
N PRO A 142 0.42 19.49 -14.42
CA PRO A 142 0.73 18.12 -14.83
C PRO A 142 0.78 17.13 -13.67
N SER A 143 1.25 17.55 -12.49
CA SER A 143 1.27 16.71 -11.29
C SER A 143 -0.15 16.40 -10.80
N LYS A 144 -1.05 17.40 -10.80
CA LYS A 144 -2.47 17.17 -10.44
C LYS A 144 -3.13 16.14 -11.37
N ILE A 145 -2.82 16.19 -12.67
CA ILE A 145 -3.28 15.19 -13.65
C ILE A 145 -2.68 13.82 -13.33
N MET A 146 -1.36 13.74 -13.09
CA MET A 146 -0.69 12.50 -12.72
C MET A 146 -1.26 11.87 -11.46
N THR A 147 -1.57 12.65 -10.42
CA THR A 147 -2.19 12.17 -9.18
C THR A 147 -3.50 11.43 -9.46
N ILE A 148 -4.37 11.99 -10.31
CA ILE A 148 -5.66 11.38 -10.66
C ILE A 148 -5.44 10.07 -11.42
N CYS A 149 -4.53 10.09 -12.40
CA CYS A 149 -4.20 8.90 -13.19
C CYS A 149 -3.60 7.78 -12.32
N ASP A 150 -2.67 8.12 -11.42
CA ASP A 150 -2.00 7.17 -10.52
C ASP A 150 -2.98 6.54 -9.53
N ILE A 151 -3.86 7.36 -8.92
CA ILE A 151 -4.92 6.84 -8.03
C ILE A 151 -5.83 5.88 -8.80
N TYR A 152 -6.28 6.26 -10.00
CA TYR A 152 -7.16 5.40 -10.80
C TYR A 152 -6.47 4.07 -11.15
N ASP A 153 -5.25 4.12 -11.67
CA ASP A 153 -4.51 2.93 -12.08
C ASP A 153 -4.21 2.00 -10.89
N ALA A 154 -3.80 2.56 -9.75
CA ALA A 154 -3.56 1.80 -8.53
C ALA A 154 -4.82 1.10 -7.98
N LEU A 155 -6.01 1.65 -8.29
CA LEU A 155 -7.30 1.14 -7.87
C LEU A 155 -7.84 0.05 -8.81
N THR A 156 -7.62 0.18 -10.12
CA THR A 156 -8.17 -0.73 -11.13
C THR A 156 -7.20 -1.83 -11.57
N THR A 157 -5.90 -1.71 -11.26
CA THR A 157 -4.93 -2.73 -11.67
C THR A 157 -5.20 -4.09 -11.02
N SER A 158 -5.02 -5.15 -11.81
CA SER A 158 -5.24 -6.56 -11.43
C SER A 158 -3.95 -7.29 -11.08
N ASP A 159 -2.80 -6.62 -11.18
CA ASP A 159 -1.47 -7.20 -10.96
C ASP A 159 -1.09 -7.31 -9.47
N ARG A 160 -1.92 -6.78 -8.55
CA ARG A 160 -1.69 -6.85 -7.11
C ARG A 160 -2.21 -8.19 -6.56
N PRO A 161 -1.32 -9.12 -6.10
CA PRO A 161 -1.73 -10.47 -5.66
C PRO A 161 -2.74 -10.49 -4.51
N TYR A 162 -2.78 -9.39 -3.74
CA TYR A 162 -3.50 -9.28 -2.48
C TYR A 162 -4.80 -8.47 -2.57
N LYS A 163 -5.16 -7.96 -3.75
CA LYS A 163 -6.38 -7.16 -3.91
C LYS A 163 -7.04 -7.41 -5.27
N PRO A 164 -8.31 -7.85 -5.32
CA PRO A 164 -9.03 -7.95 -6.58
C PRO A 164 -9.16 -6.55 -7.20
N ALA A 165 -8.96 -6.46 -8.51
CA ALA A 165 -9.16 -5.23 -9.27
C ALA A 165 -10.54 -4.66 -9.00
N MET A 166 -10.60 -3.37 -8.72
CA MET A 166 -11.86 -2.67 -8.52
C MET A 166 -12.47 -2.27 -9.86
N THR A 167 -13.81 -2.20 -9.94
CA THR A 167 -14.47 -1.75 -11.17
C THR A 167 -14.21 -0.27 -11.42
N ALA A 168 -14.24 0.13 -12.70
CA ALA A 168 -14.07 1.52 -13.11
C ALA A 168 -15.07 2.45 -12.41
N GLU A 169 -16.33 2.04 -12.27
CA GLU A 169 -17.37 2.84 -11.61
C GLU A 169 -17.00 3.12 -10.16
N ARG A 170 -16.51 2.11 -9.44
CA ARG A 170 -16.14 2.26 -8.03
C ARG A 170 -14.85 3.08 -7.88
N ALA A 171 -13.91 2.98 -8.82
CA ALA A 171 -12.72 3.84 -8.87
C ALA A 171 -13.11 5.31 -9.08
N ILE A 172 -14.06 5.57 -9.98
CA ILE A 172 -14.60 6.91 -10.25
C ILE A 172 -15.29 7.47 -9.00
N ASP A 173 -16.10 6.67 -8.30
CA ASP A 173 -16.74 7.09 -7.04
C ASP A 173 -15.71 7.56 -6.01
N ILE A 174 -14.56 6.88 -5.90
CA ILE A 174 -13.48 7.25 -4.99
C ILE A 174 -12.82 8.56 -5.42
N LEU A 175 -12.54 8.75 -6.72
CA LEU A 175 -12.00 10.01 -7.23
C LEU A 175 -12.96 11.18 -6.94
N VAL A 176 -14.27 10.97 -7.11
CA VAL A 176 -15.29 11.98 -6.82
C VAL A 176 -15.38 12.28 -5.31
N ASP A 177 -15.19 11.29 -4.44
CA ASP A 177 -15.15 11.51 -2.99
C ASP A 177 -13.89 12.29 -2.55
N GLU A 178 -12.72 11.90 -3.05
CA GLU A 178 -11.45 12.59 -2.77
C GLU A 178 -11.48 14.04 -3.28
N SER A 179 -12.09 14.31 -4.43
CA SER A 179 -12.24 15.68 -4.94
C SER A 179 -13.19 16.53 -4.10
N LYS A 180 -14.32 15.97 -3.65
CA LYS A 180 -15.25 16.64 -2.71
C LYS A 180 -14.60 16.96 -1.37
N ARG A 181 -13.65 16.14 -0.93
CA ARG A 181 -12.84 16.36 0.28
C ARG A 181 -11.74 17.40 0.08
N GLY A 182 -11.56 17.92 -1.14
CA GLY A 182 -10.54 18.91 -1.46
C GLY A 182 -9.13 18.32 -1.50
N LEU A 183 -8.98 17.02 -1.75
CA LEU A 183 -7.67 16.36 -1.79
C LEU A 183 -7.07 16.37 -3.19
N ILE A 184 -7.92 16.27 -4.22
CA ILE A 184 -7.56 16.31 -5.64
C ILE A 184 -8.46 17.29 -6.41
N ASP A 185 -7.99 17.70 -7.58
CA ASP A 185 -8.64 18.75 -8.38
C ASP A 185 -9.97 18.30 -8.98
N THR A 186 -11.05 19.01 -8.62
CA THR A 186 -12.41 18.64 -9.03
C THR A 186 -12.64 18.81 -10.53
N ASP A 187 -12.09 19.85 -11.13
CA ASP A 187 -12.26 20.12 -12.56
C ASP A 187 -11.53 19.06 -13.38
N LEU A 188 -10.34 18.65 -12.95
CA LEU A 188 -9.60 17.57 -13.61
C LEU A 188 -10.27 16.21 -13.46
N VAL A 189 -10.87 15.90 -12.31
CA VAL A 189 -11.67 14.68 -12.14
C VAL A 189 -12.86 14.69 -13.10
N GLN A 190 -13.54 15.84 -13.25
CA GLN A 190 -14.65 15.96 -14.19
C GLN A 190 -14.19 15.75 -15.64
N VAL A 191 -13.05 16.33 -16.04
CA VAL A 191 -12.46 16.11 -17.37
C VAL A 191 -12.14 14.63 -17.60
N PHE A 192 -11.56 13.94 -16.61
CA PHE A 192 -11.26 12.51 -16.69
C PHE A 192 -12.52 11.66 -16.96
N ILE A 193 -13.62 11.99 -16.27
CA ILE A 193 -14.92 11.31 -16.42
C ILE A 193 -15.55 11.63 -17.78
N ASP A 194 -15.62 12.91 -18.16
CA ASP A 194 -16.28 13.37 -19.39
C ASP A 194 -15.58 12.83 -20.64
N ALA A 195 -14.24 12.77 -20.62
CA ALA A 195 -13.43 12.19 -21.68
C ALA A 195 -13.51 10.66 -21.71
N LYS A 196 -14.14 10.02 -20.71
CA LYS A 196 -14.26 8.56 -20.56
C LYS A 196 -12.92 7.83 -20.67
N VAL A 197 -11.87 8.42 -20.10
CA VAL A 197 -10.49 7.90 -20.20
C VAL A 197 -10.40 6.43 -19.80
N PHE A 198 -11.15 6.03 -18.78
CA PHE A 198 -11.26 4.65 -18.30
C PHE A 198 -11.66 3.63 -19.38
N THR A 199 -12.51 4.01 -20.35
CA THR A 199 -12.94 3.11 -21.43
C THR A 199 -11.85 2.84 -22.46
N ILE A 200 -10.89 3.77 -22.60
CA ILE A 200 -9.79 3.67 -23.56
C ILE A 200 -8.66 2.81 -22.99
N ILE A 201 -8.42 2.90 -21.67
CA ILE A 201 -7.41 2.11 -20.97
C ILE A 201 -7.70 0.62 -21.08
N ASP A 202 -8.98 0.23 -20.92
CA ASP A 202 -9.41 -1.17 -21.02
C ASP A 202 -9.24 -1.74 -22.42
N THR A 203 -9.46 -0.94 -23.47
CA THR A 203 -9.33 -1.38 -24.86
C THR A 203 -7.89 -1.32 -25.37
N LYS A 204 -7.01 -0.56 -24.70
CA LYS A 204 -5.65 -0.20 -25.17
C LYS A 204 -5.64 0.42 -26.58
N GLU A 205 -6.77 0.95 -27.03
CA GLU A 205 -6.91 1.61 -28.33
C GLU A 205 -6.63 3.10 -28.18
N TYR A 206 -5.35 3.46 -28.16
CA TYR A 206 -4.94 4.85 -28.09
C TYR A 206 -5.20 5.54 -29.44
N SER A 207 -6.09 6.52 -29.47
CA SER A 207 -6.31 7.36 -30.65
C SER A 207 -5.03 8.12 -30.97
N THR A 208 -4.40 7.81 -32.10
CA THR A 208 -3.36 8.65 -32.68
C THR A 208 -4.03 9.90 -33.23
N SER A 209 -4.04 10.98 -32.46
CA SER A 209 -4.38 12.28 -33.03
C SER A 209 -3.36 12.61 -34.13
N PRO A 210 -3.78 12.96 -35.35
CA PRO A 210 -2.87 13.38 -36.41
C PRO A 210 -2.04 14.62 -36.02
N GLU A 211 -2.48 15.36 -35.00
CA GLU A 211 -1.86 16.61 -34.54
C GLU A 211 -0.66 16.40 -33.60
N PHE A 212 -0.45 15.20 -33.06
CA PHE A 212 0.66 14.87 -32.14
C PHE A 212 1.58 13.74 -32.63
N SER A 213 1.50 13.40 -33.91
CA SER A 213 2.27 12.36 -34.61
C SER A 213 3.82 12.46 -34.46
N CYS A 214 4.35 13.58 -33.97
CA CYS A 214 5.79 13.78 -33.85
C CYS A 214 6.48 13.05 -32.68
N PHE A 215 5.74 12.48 -31.72
CA PHE A 215 6.33 11.88 -30.51
C PHE A 215 6.04 10.38 -30.33
N SER A 216 5.73 9.64 -31.41
CA SER A 216 5.73 8.17 -31.33
C SER A 216 7.16 7.61 -31.41
N HIS A 217 8.00 7.96 -30.44
CA HIS A 217 9.12 7.11 -30.06
C HIS A 217 8.79 6.57 -28.67
N HIS A 218 8.24 5.36 -28.67
CA HIS A 218 8.10 4.57 -27.48
C HIS A 218 9.51 4.27 -26.95
N THR A 219 9.78 4.58 -25.68
CA THR A 219 11.08 4.38 -25.03
C THR A 219 11.57 2.92 -25.02
N CYS A 220 10.71 1.97 -25.40
CA CYS A 220 11.03 0.54 -25.45
C CYS A 220 11.36 0.02 -26.86
N ASP A 221 11.26 0.83 -27.93
CA ASP A 221 11.57 0.39 -29.31
C ASP A 221 13.07 0.41 -29.65
N VAL A 222 13.94 0.78 -28.71
CA VAL A 222 15.39 0.78 -28.92
C VAL A 222 16.00 -0.49 -28.36
N GLY A 223 16.02 -1.54 -29.18
CA GLY A 223 17.08 -2.53 -29.14
C GLY A 223 16.65 -3.97 -28.90
N LEU A 224 16.03 -4.60 -29.89
CA LEU A 224 16.19 -6.03 -30.13
C LEU A 224 16.24 -6.30 -31.65
N HIS A 225 17.42 -6.76 -32.12
CA HIS A 225 17.76 -7.24 -33.47
C HIS A 225 18.02 -6.11 -34.51
N ASP A 226 19.14 -6.08 -35.24
CA ASP A 226 19.82 -7.21 -35.87
C ASP A 226 21.34 -6.96 -36.06
N ASP A 227 22.15 -7.83 -35.45
CA ASP A 227 23.51 -8.12 -35.89
C ASP A 227 23.38 -9.12 -37.06
N SER A 228 23.37 -8.64 -38.30
CA SER A 228 23.70 -9.52 -39.43
C SER A 228 24.44 -8.79 -40.54
N HIS A 229 25.69 -9.22 -40.71
CA HIS A 229 26.53 -8.95 -41.86
C HIS A 229 25.85 -9.33 -43.18
N GLY A 230 25.95 -8.46 -44.20
CA GLY A 230 25.59 -8.81 -45.57
C GLY A 230 26.13 -7.80 -46.58
N ARG A 231 27.08 -8.25 -47.41
CA ARG A 231 27.79 -7.51 -48.47
C ARG A 231 26.88 -6.96 -49.58
N HIS A 232 27.40 -5.95 -50.29
CA HIS A 232 27.33 -5.62 -51.74
C HIS A 232 27.39 -4.08 -51.86
N ASP A 233 28.31 -3.41 -52.57
CA ASP A 233 29.33 -3.78 -53.56
C ASP A 233 30.65 -3.02 -53.31
#